data_AF-A0A4P5RR10-F1
#
_entry.id   AF-A0A4P5RR10-F1
#
_cell.length_a   1.000
_cell.length_b   1.000
_cell.length_c   1.000
_cell.angle_alpha   90.00
_cell.angle_beta   90.00
_cell.angle_gamma   90.00
#
_symmetry.space_group_name_H-M   'P 1'
#
loop_
_entity.id
_entity.type
_entity.pdbx_description
1 polymer ?
#
loop_
_entity_poly.entity_id
_entity_poly.type
_entity_poly.pdbx_seq_one_letter_code
_entity_poly.pdbx_strand_id
1 'polypeptide(L)'
;MSTADKIQSSGDLTIEISPPSLTREVWLQQAAIRLANDLFKPLGHEVPKVQVSIGFASGGLRSSAIGQCWPRSRADDNLNHIFVAPSLNAYDTIDTLAHELIHAVDNCEHKHGKEFKKIALALGMKGPMRGASAGPVLKVRLEQILAELPPYPHGKLNAIHHKISVSRPPRACCEICGYKVTVPKRFLHLGAPICPADRVQMKELGNWANLG
;
A
#
# COMPACT_ATOMS: atom_id res chain seq x y z
N MET A 1 29.71 -59.80 -15.26
CA MET A 1 30.32 -58.71 -14.47
C MET A 1 30.29 -57.44 -15.29
N SER A 2 30.17 -56.30 -14.60
CA SER A 2 29.93 -54.91 -15.06
C SER A 2 28.45 -54.55 -15.28
N THR A 3 27.71 -54.17 -14.23
CA THR A 3 27.56 -52.80 -13.66
C THR A 3 26.81 -51.88 -14.62
N ALA A 4 25.49 -51.76 -14.48
CA ALA A 4 24.81 -50.77 -13.63
C ALA A 4 24.93 -49.36 -14.19
N ASP A 5 23.84 -48.88 -14.80
CA ASP A 5 23.42 -47.49 -14.70
C ASP A 5 21.92 -47.48 -14.39
N LYS A 6 21.63 -47.36 -13.08
CA LYS A 6 20.32 -46.91 -12.61
C LYS A 6 20.27 -45.41 -12.85
N ILE A 7 19.55 -44.97 -13.88
CA ILE A 7 19.11 -43.58 -13.93
C ILE A 7 17.83 -43.48 -13.09
N GLN A 8 17.99 -42.86 -11.94
CA GLN A 8 16.97 -42.59 -10.95
C GLN A 8 15.93 -41.64 -11.53
N SER A 9 14.65 -42.02 -11.39
CA SER A 9 13.47 -41.21 -11.70
C SER A 9 13.55 -39.84 -11.01
N SER A 10 13.76 -38.77 -11.79
CA SER A 10 13.51 -37.40 -11.36
C SER A 10 12.05 -37.08 -11.69
N GLY A 11 11.20 -37.05 -10.66
CA GLY A 11 9.78 -36.74 -10.79
C GLY A 11 9.57 -35.41 -11.51
N ASP A 12 8.76 -35.46 -12.57
CA ASP A 12 8.38 -34.32 -13.38
C ASP A 12 7.52 -33.39 -12.51
N LEU A 13 8.04 -32.21 -12.17
CA LEU A 13 7.28 -31.16 -11.49
C LEU A 13 6.38 -30.50 -12.54
N THR A 14 5.21 -31.11 -12.80
CA THR A 14 4.18 -30.48 -13.63
C THR A 14 3.55 -29.34 -12.83
N ILE A 15 3.97 -28.10 -13.10
CA ILE A 15 3.22 -26.93 -12.66
C ILE A 15 1.92 -26.93 -13.48
N GLU A 16 0.77 -27.13 -12.82
CA GLU A 16 -0.53 -26.87 -13.42
C GLU A 16 -0.69 -25.36 -13.62
N ILE A 17 -0.27 -24.87 -14.79
CA ILE A 17 -0.56 -23.50 -15.22
C ILE A 17 -2.01 -23.51 -15.72
N SER A 18 -2.89 -22.77 -15.07
CA SER A 18 -4.24 -22.53 -15.61
C SER A 18 -4.13 -21.99 -17.05
N PRO A 19 -5.00 -22.40 -17.99
CA PRO A 19 -4.92 -22.00 -19.39
C PRO A 19 -4.88 -20.46 -19.53
N PRO A 20 -4.31 -19.91 -20.63
CA PRO A 20 -4.10 -18.47 -20.78
C PRO A 20 -5.43 -17.72 -20.69
N SER A 21 -5.69 -17.18 -19.50
CA SER A 21 -6.83 -16.33 -19.19
C SER A 21 -6.41 -14.87 -19.30
N LEU A 22 -7.39 -13.98 -19.33
CA LEU A 22 -7.16 -12.54 -19.22
C LEU A 22 -6.24 -12.25 -18.04
N THR A 23 -5.13 -11.55 -18.26
CA THR A 23 -4.22 -11.21 -17.17
C THR A 23 -4.78 -10.07 -16.32
N ARG A 24 -4.28 -9.96 -15.08
CA ARG A 24 -4.64 -8.87 -14.16
C ARG A 24 -4.29 -7.51 -14.75
N GLU A 25 -3.15 -7.40 -15.42
CA GLU A 25 -2.67 -6.17 -16.06
C GLU A 25 -3.56 -5.77 -17.24
N VAL A 26 -3.98 -6.71 -18.09
CA VAL A 26 -4.93 -6.41 -19.18
C VAL A 26 -6.28 -5.98 -18.62
N TRP A 27 -6.77 -6.63 -17.56
CA TRP A 27 -8.00 -6.21 -16.88
C TRP A 27 -7.89 -4.78 -16.33
N LEU A 28 -6.79 -4.46 -15.63
CA LEU A 28 -6.54 -3.12 -15.08
C LEU A 28 -6.43 -2.06 -16.18
N GLN A 29 -5.79 -2.38 -17.31
CA GLN A 29 -5.71 -1.47 -18.46
C GLN A 29 -7.10 -1.18 -19.05
N GLN A 30 -7.94 -2.21 -19.20
CA GLN A 30 -9.32 -2.02 -19.65
C GLN A 30 -10.12 -1.16 -18.66
N ALA A 31 -9.98 -1.41 -17.36
CA ALA A 31 -10.62 -0.61 -16.31
C ALA A 31 -10.14 0.86 -16.36
N ALA A 32 -8.84 1.12 -16.50
CA ALA A 32 -8.29 2.47 -16.60
C ALA A 32 -8.84 3.22 -17.84
N ILE A 33 -8.95 2.55 -18.99
CA ILE A 33 -9.54 3.11 -20.21
C ILE A 33 -11.01 3.49 -19.98
N ARG A 34 -11.79 2.61 -19.35
CA ARG A 34 -13.20 2.89 -19.01
C ARG A 34 -13.34 4.07 -18.06
N LEU A 35 -12.56 4.11 -16.99
CA LEU A 35 -12.54 5.23 -16.06
C LEU A 35 -12.19 6.54 -16.78
N ALA A 36 -11.13 6.54 -17.60
CA ALA A 36 -10.70 7.72 -18.34
C ALA A 36 -11.79 8.26 -19.27
N ASN A 37 -12.44 7.38 -20.05
CA ASN A 37 -13.44 7.78 -21.03
C ASN A 37 -14.79 8.15 -20.41
N ASP A 38 -15.24 7.39 -19.42
CA ASP A 38 -16.62 7.50 -18.92
C ASP A 38 -16.73 8.49 -17.76
N LEU A 39 -15.62 8.75 -17.05
CA LEU A 39 -15.62 9.60 -15.85
C LEU A 39 -14.72 10.83 -15.97
N PHE A 40 -13.46 10.70 -16.42
CA PHE A 40 -12.51 11.82 -16.44
C PHE A 40 -12.74 12.75 -17.63
N LYS A 41 -12.85 12.19 -18.84
CA LYS A 41 -13.03 12.95 -20.07
C LYS A 41 -14.28 13.85 -20.06
N PRO A 42 -15.46 13.41 -19.58
CA PRO A 42 -16.64 14.27 -19.48
C PRO A 42 -16.48 15.45 -18.50
N LEU A 43 -15.52 15.36 -17.58
CA LEU A 43 -15.18 16.43 -16.64
C LEU A 43 -14.07 17.35 -17.17
N GLY A 44 -13.59 17.14 -18.40
CA GLY A 44 -12.51 17.92 -19.01
C GLY A 44 -11.11 17.54 -18.52
N HIS A 45 -10.94 16.34 -17.96
CA HIS A 45 -9.64 15.84 -17.54
C HIS A 45 -9.15 14.74 -18.48
N GLU A 46 -7.96 14.91 -19.03
CA GLU A 46 -7.28 13.89 -19.83
C GLU A 46 -6.39 13.05 -18.91
N VAL A 47 -6.62 11.74 -18.89
CA VAL A 47 -5.76 10.79 -18.20
C VAL A 47 -4.60 10.43 -19.14
N PRO A 48 -3.33 10.62 -18.73
CA PRO A 48 -2.19 10.29 -19.59
C PRO A 48 -2.06 8.78 -19.78
N LYS A 49 -1.18 8.36 -20.69
CA LYS A 49 -0.78 6.96 -20.77
C LYS A 49 -0.14 6.52 -19.45
N VAL A 50 -0.69 5.47 -18.86
CA VAL A 50 -0.25 4.87 -17.58
C VAL A 50 0.14 3.41 -17.77
N GLN A 51 1.09 2.94 -16.97
CA GLN A 51 1.30 1.52 -16.69
C GLN A 51 0.57 1.17 -15.40
N VAL A 52 -0.22 0.10 -15.41
CA VAL A 52 -1.03 -0.32 -14.25
C VAL A 52 -0.71 -1.77 -13.93
N SER A 53 -0.51 -2.08 -12.65
CA SER A 53 -0.16 -3.42 -12.21
C SER A 53 -0.71 -3.74 -10.82
N ILE A 54 -0.91 -5.03 -10.55
CA ILE A 54 -1.17 -5.50 -9.19
C ILE A 54 0.16 -5.60 -8.46
N GLY A 55 0.29 -4.89 -7.34
CA GLY A 55 1.51 -4.87 -6.55
C GLY A 55 1.35 -4.09 -5.26
N PHE A 56 2.23 -4.35 -4.30
CA PHE A 56 2.26 -3.53 -3.10
C PHE A 56 2.83 -2.15 -3.43
N ALA A 57 2.26 -1.10 -2.82
CA ALA A 57 2.88 0.21 -2.81
C ALA A 57 4.29 0.15 -2.19
N SER A 58 5.08 1.20 -2.37
CA SER A 58 6.51 1.27 -2.00
C SER A 58 6.82 0.93 -0.53
N GLY A 59 5.87 1.16 0.38
CA GLY A 59 6.01 0.82 1.79
C GLY A 59 5.76 -0.66 2.11
N GLY A 60 5.33 -1.46 1.13
CA GLY A 60 5.00 -2.88 1.29
C GLY A 60 3.97 -3.10 2.40
N LEU A 61 4.12 -4.22 3.12
CA LEU A 61 3.26 -4.59 4.25
C LEU A 61 3.36 -3.65 5.47
N ARG A 62 4.32 -2.72 5.49
CA ARG A 62 4.47 -1.72 6.57
C ARG A 62 3.60 -0.49 6.35
N SER A 63 3.05 -0.33 5.15
CA SER A 63 2.17 0.77 4.77
C SER A 63 0.72 0.31 4.75
N SER A 64 -0.20 1.23 5.04
CA SER A 64 -1.63 1.04 4.81
C SER A 64 -2.08 1.50 3.42
N ALA A 65 -1.15 1.95 2.56
CA ALA A 65 -1.46 2.38 1.20
C ALA A 65 -1.91 1.18 0.35
N ILE A 66 -3.10 1.28 -0.23
CA ILE A 66 -3.70 0.26 -1.08
C ILE A 66 -3.61 0.59 -2.59
N GLY A 67 -3.16 1.80 -2.91
CA GLY A 67 -2.86 2.28 -4.25
C GLY A 67 -1.65 3.21 -4.22
N GLN A 68 -0.93 3.30 -5.34
CA GLN A 68 0.14 4.29 -5.51
C GLN A 68 0.41 4.58 -6.98
N CYS A 69 0.32 5.85 -7.37
CA CYS A 69 0.85 6.39 -8.61
C CYS A 69 2.29 6.92 -8.43
N TRP A 70 3.15 6.60 -9.38
CA TRP A 70 4.50 7.12 -9.51
C TRP A 70 4.56 8.16 -10.65
N PRO A 71 5.28 9.28 -10.46
CA PRO A 71 5.47 10.26 -11.51
C PRO A 71 6.40 9.72 -12.60
N ARG A 72 6.23 10.24 -13.82
CA ARG A 72 7.04 9.88 -15.00
C ARG A 72 8.55 10.02 -14.78
N SER A 73 8.96 10.99 -13.98
CA SER A 73 10.37 11.22 -13.62
C SER A 73 11.01 10.11 -12.78
N ARG A 74 10.24 9.10 -12.35
CA ARG A 74 10.70 7.94 -11.57
C ARG A 74 10.66 6.63 -12.34
N ALA A 75 10.43 6.67 -13.65
CA ALA A 75 10.39 5.51 -14.52
C ALA A 75 11.19 5.77 -15.81
N ASP A 76 11.97 4.77 -16.25
CA ASP A 76 12.83 4.88 -17.44
C ASP A 76 12.02 4.96 -18.74
N ASP A 77 10.78 4.45 -18.73
CA ASP A 77 9.85 4.55 -19.86
C ASP A 77 9.08 5.88 -19.91
N ASN A 78 9.33 6.78 -18.96
CA ASN A 78 8.70 8.10 -18.86
C ASN A 78 7.16 8.04 -18.81
N LEU A 79 6.60 6.96 -18.25
CA LEU A 79 5.16 6.79 -17.99
C LEU A 79 4.86 6.91 -16.50
N ASN A 80 3.60 7.23 -16.18
CA ASN A 80 3.12 7.09 -14.81
C ASN A 80 2.89 5.61 -14.52
N HIS A 81 3.47 5.09 -13.43
CA HIS A 81 3.27 3.70 -13.00
C HIS A 81 2.35 3.65 -11.80
N ILE A 82 1.25 2.90 -11.90
CA ILE A 82 0.24 2.75 -10.86
C ILE A 82 0.24 1.32 -10.36
N PHE A 83 0.37 1.17 -9.05
CA PHE A 83 0.22 -0.09 -8.35
C PHE A 83 -1.06 -0.11 -7.53
N VAL A 84 -1.84 -1.18 -7.67
CA VAL A 84 -3.03 -1.44 -6.85
C VAL A 84 -2.78 -2.70 -6.01
N ALA A 85 -3.09 -2.62 -4.72
CA ALA A 85 -2.74 -3.66 -3.77
C ALA A 85 -3.43 -5.00 -4.09
N PRO A 86 -2.71 -6.13 -3.94
CA PRO A 86 -3.27 -7.46 -4.23
C PRO A 86 -4.33 -7.92 -3.22
N SER A 87 -4.56 -7.17 -2.14
CA SER A 87 -5.56 -7.48 -1.12
C SER A 87 -6.96 -6.98 -1.46
N LEU A 88 -7.17 -6.40 -2.64
CA LEU A 88 -8.44 -5.80 -3.04
C LEU A 88 -9.27 -6.75 -3.91
N ASN A 89 -10.60 -6.67 -3.77
CA ASN A 89 -11.54 -7.29 -4.72
C ASN A 89 -11.71 -6.39 -5.96
N ALA A 90 -12.56 -6.79 -6.91
CA ALA A 90 -12.78 -6.04 -8.15
C ALA A 90 -13.25 -4.60 -7.93
N TYR A 91 -14.21 -4.41 -7.01
CA TYR A 91 -14.78 -3.09 -6.73
C TYR A 91 -13.76 -2.18 -6.05
N ASP A 92 -13.11 -2.67 -4.99
CA ASP A 92 -12.10 -1.89 -4.27
C ASP A 92 -10.91 -1.55 -5.19
N THR A 93 -10.60 -2.45 -6.14
CA THR A 93 -9.55 -2.23 -7.15
C THR A 93 -9.90 -1.09 -8.09
N ILE A 94 -11.11 -1.07 -8.67
CA ILE A 94 -11.49 -0.01 -9.63
C ILE A 94 -11.67 1.34 -8.94
N ASP A 95 -12.18 1.38 -7.70
CA ASP A 95 -12.32 2.60 -6.90
C ASP A 95 -10.93 3.16 -6.53
N THR A 96 -10.01 2.31 -6.09
CA THR A 96 -8.62 2.69 -5.84
C THR A 96 -7.93 3.15 -7.12
N LEU A 97 -8.15 2.47 -8.25
CA LEU A 97 -7.60 2.88 -9.54
C LEU A 97 -8.10 4.27 -9.94
N ALA A 98 -9.38 4.58 -9.74
CA ALA A 98 -9.91 5.92 -9.98
C ALA A 98 -9.19 6.98 -9.13
N HIS A 99 -8.90 6.69 -7.86
CA HIS A 99 -8.07 7.56 -7.01
C HIS A 99 -6.69 7.82 -7.62
N GLU A 100 -5.99 6.75 -8.02
CA GLU A 100 -4.61 6.85 -8.51
C GLU A 100 -4.53 7.53 -9.89
N LEU A 101 -5.57 7.41 -10.73
CA LEU A 101 -5.64 8.13 -11.99
C LEU A 101 -5.73 9.65 -11.79
N ILE A 102 -6.29 10.13 -10.67
CA ILE A 102 -6.26 11.57 -10.35
C ILE A 102 -4.82 12.05 -10.16
N HIS A 103 -3.97 11.27 -9.47
CA HIS A 103 -2.54 11.57 -9.36
C HIS A 103 -1.83 11.50 -10.71
N ALA A 104 -2.30 10.68 -11.65
CA ALA A 104 -1.71 10.61 -12.99
C ALA A 104 -2.01 11.88 -13.81
N VAL A 105 -3.21 12.46 -13.69
CA VAL A 105 -3.63 13.66 -14.45
C VAL A 105 -2.64 14.82 -14.29
N ASP A 106 -2.12 15.06 -13.07
CA ASP A 106 -1.14 16.12 -12.80
C ASP A 106 0.29 15.58 -12.56
N ASN A 107 0.55 14.33 -12.94
CA ASN A 107 1.84 13.68 -12.77
C ASN A 107 2.39 13.73 -11.33
N CYS A 108 1.50 13.53 -10.35
CA CYS A 108 1.76 13.47 -8.91
C CYS A 108 2.30 14.78 -8.31
N GLU A 109 2.10 15.91 -8.96
CA GLU A 109 2.65 17.20 -8.55
C GLU A 109 2.01 17.69 -7.24
N HIS A 110 0.68 17.65 -7.15
CA HIS A 110 -0.04 18.27 -6.03
C HIS A 110 -0.35 17.32 -4.87
N LYS A 111 0.07 16.05 -4.95
CA LYS A 111 -0.29 15.01 -3.96
C LYS A 111 -1.81 15.05 -3.73
N HIS A 112 -2.26 15.09 -2.48
CA HIS A 112 -3.68 15.26 -2.11
C HIS A 112 -4.08 16.73 -1.89
N GLY A 113 -3.50 17.65 -2.66
CA GLY A 113 -3.67 19.10 -2.57
C GLY A 113 -4.96 19.65 -3.21
N LYS A 114 -4.98 20.97 -3.49
CA LYS A 114 -6.17 21.67 -4.01
C LYS A 114 -6.64 21.12 -5.37
N GLU A 115 -5.72 20.92 -6.31
CA GLU A 115 -6.04 20.39 -7.65
C GLU A 115 -6.57 18.95 -7.57
N PHE A 116 -5.89 18.07 -6.84
CA PHE A 116 -6.39 16.71 -6.56
C PHE A 116 -7.80 16.74 -5.98
N LYS A 117 -8.04 17.56 -4.96
CA LYS A 117 -9.35 17.67 -4.31
C LYS A 117 -10.43 18.13 -5.28
N LYS A 118 -10.13 19.08 -6.17
CA LYS A 118 -11.06 19.57 -7.19
C LYS A 118 -11.50 18.44 -8.11
N ILE A 119 -10.56 17.67 -8.64
CA ILE A 119 -10.85 16.53 -9.54
C ILE A 119 -11.60 15.42 -8.78
N ALA A 120 -11.12 15.04 -7.60
CA ALA A 120 -11.74 13.99 -6.78
C ALA A 120 -13.21 14.30 -6.45
N LEU A 121 -13.50 15.54 -6.05
CA LEU A 121 -14.87 15.97 -5.78
C LEU A 121 -15.73 16.02 -7.05
N ALA A 122 -15.18 16.46 -8.18
CA ALA A 122 -15.89 16.48 -9.46
C ALA A 122 -16.26 15.07 -9.95
N LEU A 123 -15.38 14.08 -9.74
CA LEU A 123 -15.67 12.67 -9.98
C LEU A 123 -16.76 12.11 -9.05
N GLY A 124 -16.96 12.72 -7.89
CA GLY A 124 -17.92 12.28 -6.87
C GLY A 124 -17.29 11.45 -5.75
N MET A 125 -15.97 11.52 -5.55
CA MET A 125 -15.31 10.92 -4.39
C MET A 125 -15.62 11.71 -3.11
N LYS A 126 -15.54 11.03 -1.95
CA LYS A 126 -15.83 11.60 -0.63
C LYS A 126 -14.81 11.16 0.41
N GLY A 127 -14.79 11.86 1.54
CA GLY A 127 -13.91 11.57 2.68
C GLY A 127 -12.59 12.36 2.67
N PRO A 128 -11.64 12.03 3.56
CA PRO A 128 -10.32 12.64 3.58
C PRO A 128 -9.55 12.32 2.29
N MET A 129 -8.99 13.31 1.59
CA MET A 129 -8.39 13.13 0.25
C MET A 129 -7.32 12.04 0.18
N ARG A 130 -6.59 11.77 1.27
CA ARG A 130 -5.59 10.68 1.33
C ARG A 130 -6.17 9.27 1.21
N GLY A 131 -7.47 9.11 1.47
CA GLY A 131 -8.20 7.86 1.37
C GLY A 131 -9.61 8.09 0.84
N ALA A 132 -9.77 9.09 -0.04
CA ALA A 132 -11.05 9.38 -0.65
C ALA A 132 -11.44 8.23 -1.56
N SER A 133 -12.72 7.87 -1.50
CA SER A 133 -13.35 6.73 -2.16
C SER A 133 -14.67 7.17 -2.76
N ALA A 134 -15.23 6.38 -3.67
CA ALA A 134 -16.48 6.69 -4.36
C ALA A 134 -17.63 7.06 -3.42
N GLY A 135 -18.20 8.25 -3.61
CA GLY A 135 -19.50 8.61 -3.05
C GLY A 135 -20.65 7.83 -3.73
N PRO A 136 -21.90 7.95 -3.24
CA PRO A 136 -23.01 7.12 -3.71
C PRO A 136 -23.25 7.13 -5.22
N VAL A 137 -23.16 8.29 -5.87
CA VAL A 137 -23.35 8.42 -7.32
C VAL A 137 -22.18 7.78 -8.09
N LEU A 138 -20.94 8.03 -7.66
CA LEU A 138 -19.77 7.44 -8.29
C LEU A 138 -19.75 5.92 -8.12
N LYS A 139 -20.16 5.41 -6.95
CA LYS A 139 -20.26 3.97 -6.68
C LYS A 139 -21.13 3.25 -7.72
N VAL A 140 -22.33 3.77 -8.00
CA VAL A 140 -23.22 3.21 -9.03
C VAL A 140 -22.55 3.20 -10.40
N ARG A 141 -21.83 4.28 -10.76
CA ARG A 141 -21.11 4.35 -12.03
C ARG A 141 -19.96 3.34 -12.10
N LEU A 142 -19.21 3.15 -11.01
CA LEU A 142 -18.15 2.13 -10.95
C LEU A 142 -18.73 0.72 -11.06
N GLU A 143 -19.87 0.45 -10.44
CA GLU A 143 -20.59 -0.83 -10.57
C GLU A 143 -21.05 -1.08 -12.02
N GLN A 144 -21.52 -0.04 -12.72
CA GLN A 144 -21.87 -0.14 -14.15
C GLN A 144 -20.65 -0.45 -15.02
N ILE A 145 -19.53 0.24 -14.79
CA ILE A 145 -18.28 -0.04 -15.50
C ILE A 145 -17.82 -1.49 -15.23
N LEU A 146 -17.87 -1.94 -13.98
CA LEU A 146 -17.50 -3.31 -13.60
C LEU A 146 -18.37 -4.37 -14.27
N ALA A 147 -19.68 -4.10 -14.43
CA ALA A 147 -20.59 -5.03 -15.09
C ALA A 147 -20.25 -5.26 -16.57
N GLU A 148 -19.55 -4.31 -17.20
CA GLU A 148 -19.11 -4.39 -18.59
C GLU A 148 -17.67 -4.89 -18.74
N LEU A 149 -16.91 -4.98 -17.64
CA LEU A 149 -15.60 -5.60 -17.63
C LEU A 149 -15.71 -7.13 -17.54
N PRO A 150 -14.76 -7.88 -18.11
CA PRO A 150 -14.67 -9.32 -17.85
C PRO A 150 -14.48 -9.59 -16.35
N PRO A 151 -14.76 -10.83 -15.88
CA PRO A 151 -14.53 -11.19 -14.48
C PRO A 151 -13.10 -10.87 -14.04
N TYR A 152 -12.96 -10.26 -12.87
CA TYR A 152 -11.66 -9.85 -12.35
C TYR A 152 -10.77 -11.08 -12.11
N PRO A 153 -9.66 -11.26 -12.86
CA PRO A 153 -8.86 -12.48 -12.85
C PRO A 153 -7.85 -12.48 -11.69
N HIS A 154 -8.34 -12.24 -10.48
CA HIS A 154 -7.50 -12.09 -9.28
C HIS A 154 -8.17 -12.67 -8.04
N GLY A 155 -7.50 -13.64 -7.41
CA GLY A 155 -7.81 -14.06 -6.06
C GLY A 155 -7.22 -13.06 -5.07
N LYS A 156 -8.07 -12.45 -4.23
CA LYS A 156 -7.63 -11.53 -3.18
C LYS A 156 -6.55 -12.19 -2.31
N LEU A 157 -5.40 -11.53 -2.19
CA LEU A 157 -4.36 -11.95 -1.25
C LEU A 157 -4.76 -11.57 0.18
N ASN A 158 -4.76 -12.57 1.05
CA ASN A 158 -4.84 -12.37 2.49
C ASN A 158 -3.40 -12.20 3.02
N ALA A 159 -2.88 -10.99 2.94
CA ALA A 159 -1.55 -10.70 3.47
C ALA A 159 -1.57 -10.79 5.00
N ILE A 160 -0.74 -11.66 5.58
CA ILE A 160 -0.55 -11.74 7.02
C ILE A 160 0.18 -10.47 7.46
N HIS A 161 -0.54 -9.52 8.04
CA HIS A 161 0.08 -8.42 8.76
C HIS A 161 0.72 -9.00 10.02
N HIS A 162 2.01 -9.29 9.99
CA HIS A 162 2.76 -9.47 11.23
C HIS A 162 2.66 -8.16 11.99
N LYS A 163 1.89 -8.17 13.09
CA LYS A 163 1.80 -7.05 14.00
C LYS A 163 3.21 -6.78 14.48
N ILE A 164 3.86 -5.76 13.91
CA ILE A 164 5.15 -5.31 14.40
C ILE A 164 4.89 -4.87 15.83
N SER A 165 5.33 -5.67 16.80
CA SER A 165 5.33 -5.23 18.18
C SER A 165 6.33 -4.09 18.24
N VAL A 166 5.82 -2.85 18.27
CA VAL A 166 6.67 -1.70 18.51
C VAL A 166 7.16 -1.85 19.95
N SER A 167 8.37 -2.39 20.10
CA SER A 167 9.06 -2.42 21.39
C SER A 167 9.15 -0.98 21.88
N ARG A 168 8.43 -0.66 22.95
CA ARG A 168 8.50 0.67 23.55
C ARG A 168 9.92 0.87 24.06
N PRO A 169 10.59 1.99 23.74
CA PRO A 169 11.95 2.21 24.20
C PRO A 169 11.96 2.25 25.74
N PRO A 170 13.06 1.83 26.38
CA PRO A 170 13.17 1.88 27.84
C PRO A 170 13.09 3.30 28.34
N ARG A 171 12.32 3.52 29.40
CA ARG A 171 12.07 4.83 29.99
C ARG A 171 12.33 4.78 31.48
N ALA A 172 12.62 5.92 32.07
CA ALA A 172 12.65 6.10 33.51
C ALA A 172 11.54 7.06 33.93
N CYS A 173 10.96 6.88 35.12
CA CYS A 173 9.93 7.74 35.68
C CYS A 173 10.25 8.07 37.14
N CYS A 174 10.19 9.34 37.51
CA CYS A 174 10.18 9.72 38.91
C CYS A 174 8.83 9.34 39.54
N GLU A 175 8.83 8.69 40.69
CA GLU A 175 7.60 8.30 41.39
C GLU A 175 7.00 9.44 42.24
N ILE A 176 7.71 10.57 42.39
CA ILE A 176 7.25 11.75 43.14
C ILE A 176 6.58 12.74 42.19
N CYS A 177 7.34 13.41 41.31
CA CYS A 177 6.78 14.41 40.38
C CYS A 177 6.26 13.83 39.05
N GLY A 178 6.50 12.55 38.76
CA GLY A 178 6.06 11.93 37.50
C GLY A 178 6.90 12.28 36.27
N TYR A 179 8.03 12.99 36.42
CA TYR A 179 8.96 13.27 35.32
C TYR A 179 9.38 11.99 34.61
N LYS A 180 9.31 11.96 33.28
CA LYS A 180 9.59 10.78 32.45
C LYS A 180 10.61 11.10 31.36
N VAL A 181 11.57 10.19 31.18
CA VAL A 181 12.59 10.29 30.12
C VAL A 181 12.79 8.96 29.43
N THR A 182 13.13 8.99 28.15
CA THR A 182 13.58 7.81 27.40
C THR A 182 15.09 7.70 27.52
N VAL A 183 15.60 6.52 27.89
CA VAL A 183 17.05 6.29 28.02
C VAL A 183 17.56 5.56 26.77
N PRO A 184 18.54 6.13 26.03
CA PRO A 184 19.11 5.46 24.87
C PRO A 184 19.71 4.10 25.24
N LYS A 185 19.50 3.07 24.40
CA LYS A 185 19.95 1.69 24.67
C LYS A 185 21.41 1.59 25.12
N ARG A 186 22.30 2.37 24.49
CA ARG A 186 23.74 2.39 24.81
C ARG A 186 24.05 2.80 26.25
N PHE A 187 23.14 3.44 26.97
CA PHE A 187 23.32 3.92 28.34
C PHE A 187 22.53 3.12 29.38
N LEU A 188 21.80 2.07 29.01
CA LEU A 188 21.01 1.28 29.97
C LEU A 188 21.89 0.61 31.04
N HIS A 189 23.15 0.31 30.70
CA HIS A 189 24.14 -0.22 31.65
C HIS A 189 24.46 0.74 32.80
N LEU A 190 24.15 2.03 32.67
CA LEU A 190 24.31 3.02 33.75
C LEU A 190 23.10 3.04 34.70
N GLY A 191 22.01 2.32 34.38
CA GLY A 191 20.76 2.34 35.13
C GLY A 191 19.93 3.61 34.90
N ALA A 192 18.82 3.71 35.62
CA ALA A 192 17.96 4.90 35.54
C ALA A 192 18.67 6.18 36.01
N PRO A 193 18.35 7.36 35.43
CA PRO A 193 18.90 8.63 35.88
C PRO A 193 18.25 9.10 37.20
N ILE A 194 18.87 10.12 37.80
CA ILE A 194 18.29 10.86 38.93
C ILE A 194 17.31 11.91 38.42
N CYS A 195 16.17 12.06 39.10
CA CYS A 195 15.18 13.08 38.79
C CYS A 195 15.78 14.49 38.99
N PRO A 196 15.69 15.40 38.01
CA PRO A 196 16.25 16.75 38.16
C PRO A 196 15.50 17.62 39.18
N ALA A 197 14.21 17.34 39.44
CA ALA A 197 13.40 18.08 40.39
C ALA A 197 13.54 17.52 41.81
N ASP A 198 13.24 16.23 41.99
CA ASP A 198 13.16 15.61 43.32
C ASP A 198 14.49 14.99 43.78
N ARG A 199 15.50 14.93 42.90
CA ARG A 199 16.85 14.38 43.19
C ARG A 199 16.86 12.92 43.69
N VAL A 200 15.83 12.16 43.33
CA VAL A 200 15.73 10.72 43.62
C VAL A 200 16.04 9.87 42.40
N GLN A 201 16.54 8.66 42.63
CA GLN A 201 16.68 7.64 41.59
C GLN A 201 15.31 7.38 40.92
N MET A 202 15.25 7.47 39.60
CA MET A 202 14.01 7.22 38.86
C MET A 202 13.77 5.72 38.68
N LYS A 203 12.49 5.31 38.57
CA LYS A 203 12.09 3.93 38.32
C LYS A 203 12.21 3.55 36.85
N GLU A 204 12.82 2.40 36.61
CA GLU A 204 12.92 1.77 35.28
C GLU A 204 11.55 1.29 34.78
N LEU A 205 11.21 1.66 33.54
CA LEU A 205 9.99 1.26 32.84
C LEU A 205 10.32 0.66 31.47
N GLY A 206 9.83 -0.55 31.21
CA GLY A 206 10.05 -1.26 29.95
C GLY A 206 11.21 -2.25 30.02
N ASN A 207 11.78 -2.60 28.88
CA ASN A 207 12.84 -3.61 28.83
C ASN A 207 14.22 -2.98 29.10
N TRP A 208 14.65 -3.06 30.36
CA TRP A 208 15.98 -2.63 30.81
C TRP A 208 17.01 -3.76 30.85
N ALA A 209 16.62 -4.99 30.49
CA ALA A 209 17.54 -6.12 30.46
C ALA A 209 18.68 -5.83 29.47
N ASN A 210 19.90 -5.86 29.99
CA ASN A 210 21.11 -5.59 29.25
C ASN A 210 21.22 -6.51 28.02
N LEU A 211 21.52 -5.88 26.89
CA LEU A 211 22.18 -6.55 25.78
C LEU A 211 23.59 -6.93 26.26
N GLY A 212 23.73 -8.16 26.73
CA GLY A 212 24.97 -8.92 26.55
C GLY A 212 25.09 -9.32 25.09
#